data_AF-A0A9P0TPZ2-F1
#
_entry.id   AF-A0A9P0TPZ2-F1
#
_cell.length_a   1.000
_cell.length_b   1.000
_cell.length_c   1.000
_cell.angle_alpha   90.00
_cell.angle_beta   90.00
_cell.angle_gamma   90.00
#
_symmetry.space_group_name_H-M   'P 1'
#
loop_
_entity.id
_entity.type
_entity.pdbx_description
1 polymer ?
#
loop_
_entity_poly.entity_id
_entity_poly.type
_entity_poly.pdbx_seq_one_letter_code
_entity_poly.pdbx_strand_id
1 'polypeptide(L)'
;MRIIWRIAKFLRKAQCGEKLYLEMRIIWRIAKFLRKAQCGEKLYLEMRIIWRIAKFLSKAQCGEKLYLEMRIIWRIAKFLRKAQCGEKLYLEMRIIWRIAKFLRKAQCGEKLYLEMRIIWRIAKFLSKAQCGEKLNLEKS
;
A
#
# COMPACT_ATOMS: atom_id res chain seq x y z
N MET A 1 -1.63 5.21 25.29
CA MET A 1 -1.68 4.87 23.84
C MET A 1 -2.78 5.69 23.18
N ARG A 2 -2.47 6.51 22.15
CA ARG A 2 -3.46 7.43 21.54
C ARG A 2 -4.10 6.81 20.30
N ILE A 3 -5.43 6.75 20.26
CA ILE A 3 -6.20 6.32 19.09
C ILE A 3 -6.55 7.57 18.27
N ILE A 4 -6.30 7.53 16.96
CA ILE A 4 -6.79 8.57 16.06
C ILE A 4 -8.15 8.12 15.50
N TRP A 5 -9.22 8.83 15.85
CA TRP A 5 -10.57 8.47 15.46
C TRP A 5 -10.85 8.67 13.97
N ARG A 6 -10.41 9.78 13.40
CA ARG A 6 -10.74 10.11 12.00
C ARG A 6 -9.69 10.99 11.35
N ILE A 7 -9.26 10.59 10.17
CA ILE A 7 -8.46 11.39 9.25
C ILE A 7 -9.20 11.47 7.92
N ALA A 8 -9.61 12.68 7.52
CA ALA A 8 -10.14 12.89 6.17
C ALA A 8 -9.04 12.70 5.12
N LYS A 9 -7.86 13.24 5.39
CA LYS A 9 -6.70 13.17 4.50
C LYS A 9 -5.43 13.26 5.32
N PHE A 10 -4.57 12.25 5.23
CA PHE A 10 -3.29 12.29 5.92
C PHE A 10 -2.30 13.13 5.12
N LEU A 11 -1.98 12.73 3.88
CA LEU A 11 -1.08 13.49 3.01
C LEU A 11 -1.60 13.67 1.58
N ARG A 12 -1.48 14.91 1.08
CA ARG A 12 -1.86 15.26 -0.31
C ARG A 12 -0.77 14.91 -1.32
N LYS A 13 0.48 15.19 -0.95
CA LYS A 13 1.68 15.09 -1.75
C LYS A 13 2.84 14.89 -0.76
N ALA A 14 3.72 13.95 -1.06
CA ALA A 14 4.99 13.80 -0.37
C ALA A 14 6.07 13.63 -1.45
N GLN A 15 7.20 14.31 -1.27
CA GLN A 15 8.36 14.28 -2.16
C GLN A 15 9.61 14.14 -1.29
N CYS A 16 10.53 13.28 -1.68
CA CYS A 16 11.82 13.12 -1.03
C CYS A 16 12.89 12.76 -2.08
N GLY A 17 14.14 13.20 -1.84
CA GLY A 17 15.28 12.87 -2.68
C GLY A 17 15.63 11.38 -2.61
N GLU A 18 15.79 10.83 -1.41
CA GLU A 18 16.19 9.43 -1.23
C GLU A 18 15.03 8.58 -0.71
N LYS A 19 14.67 8.73 0.56
CA LYS A 19 13.79 7.81 1.28
C LYS A 19 12.66 8.52 2.01
N LEU A 20 11.43 8.06 1.81
CA LEU A 20 10.27 8.47 2.61
C LEU A 20 9.75 7.29 3.41
N TYR A 21 9.68 7.46 4.73
CA TYR A 21 9.06 6.51 5.65
C TYR A 21 7.82 7.14 6.30
N LEU A 22 6.70 6.43 6.28
CA LEU A 22 5.47 6.84 6.96
C LEU A 22 4.90 5.65 7.74
N GLU A 23 4.77 5.80 9.05
CA GLU A 23 4.16 4.81 9.95
C GLU A 23 2.85 5.37 10.51
N MET A 24 1.82 4.52 10.59
CA MET A 24 0.62 4.79 11.38
C MET A 24 0.32 3.63 12.31
N ARG A 25 0.10 3.95 13.59
CA ARG A 25 -0.15 2.94 14.63
C ARG A 25 -1.61 2.54 14.73
N ILE A 26 -2.44 3.35 15.38
CA ILE A 26 -3.84 2.98 15.68
C ILE A 26 -4.79 4.03 15.17
N ILE A 27 -5.51 3.70 14.10
CA ILE A 27 -6.52 4.57 13.51
C ILE A 27 -7.85 3.85 13.34
N TRP A 28 -8.92 4.52 13.75
CA TRP A 28 -10.26 4.07 13.44
C TRP A 28 -10.60 4.32 11.97
N ARG A 29 -10.53 5.56 11.45
CA ARG A 29 -10.91 5.84 10.05
C ARG A 29 -9.95 6.74 9.30
N ILE A 30 -9.56 6.34 8.09
CA ILE A 30 -8.87 7.18 7.11
C ILE A 30 -9.64 7.20 5.78
N ALA A 31 -10.04 8.39 5.31
CA ALA A 31 -10.66 8.48 3.98
C ALA A 31 -9.61 8.45 2.87
N LYS A 32 -8.50 9.20 3.00
CA LYS A 32 -7.38 9.18 2.07
C LYS A 32 -6.06 9.20 2.84
N PHE A 33 -5.28 8.13 2.79
CA PHE A 33 -3.97 8.11 3.43
C PHE A 33 -2.98 8.93 2.60
N LEU A 34 -2.60 8.47 1.42
CA LEU A 34 -1.63 9.17 0.57
C LEU A 34 -2.10 9.29 -0.88
N ARG A 35 -2.22 10.54 -1.35
CA ARG A 35 -2.73 10.79 -2.71
C ARG A 35 -1.63 10.73 -3.79
N LYS A 36 -0.47 11.32 -3.52
CA LYS A 36 0.69 11.37 -4.41
C LYS A 36 1.96 11.22 -3.58
N ALA A 37 2.84 10.31 -3.96
CA ALA A 37 4.17 10.15 -3.39
C ALA A 37 5.20 10.05 -4.51
N GLN A 38 6.32 10.73 -4.36
CA GLN A 38 7.47 10.62 -5.26
C GLN A 38 8.75 10.55 -4.41
N CYS A 39 9.57 9.52 -4.63
CA CYS A 39 10.89 9.37 -4.01
C CYS A 39 11.94 9.07 -5.08
N GLY A 40 13.17 9.52 -4.91
CA GLY A 40 14.26 9.11 -5.80
C GLY A 40 14.62 7.65 -5.62
N GLU A 41 14.72 7.14 -4.38
CA GLU A 41 15.05 5.72 -4.16
C GLU A 41 13.85 4.93 -3.63
N LYS A 42 13.45 5.16 -2.38
CA LYS A 42 12.59 4.22 -1.64
C LYS A 42 11.42 4.89 -0.94
N LEU A 43 10.27 4.25 -1.01
CA LEU A 43 9.06 4.63 -0.29
C LEU A 43 8.59 3.48 0.60
N TYR A 44 8.51 3.74 1.90
CA TYR A 44 8.08 2.78 2.92
C TYR A 44 6.83 3.29 3.62
N LEU A 45 5.75 2.52 3.57
CA LEU A 45 4.51 2.82 4.28
C LEU A 45 4.15 1.63 5.18
N GLU A 46 4.06 1.85 6.49
CA GLU A 46 3.67 0.85 7.49
C GLU A 46 2.36 1.25 8.17
N MET A 47 1.40 0.32 8.23
CA MET A 47 0.16 0.49 8.98
C MET A 47 -0.05 -0.67 9.94
N ARG A 48 -0.17 -0.37 11.24
CA ARG A 48 -0.30 -1.42 12.27
C ARG A 48 -1.75 -1.85 12.49
N ILE A 49 -2.59 -1.00 13.09
CA ILE A 49 -3.98 -1.34 13.46
C ILE A 49 -4.92 -0.30 12.88
N ILE A 50 -5.66 -0.66 11.84
CA ILE A 50 -6.60 0.26 11.19
C ILE A 50 -7.98 -0.37 11.00
N TRP A 51 -9.01 0.32 11.49
CA TRP A 51 -10.37 -0.17 11.29
C TRP A 51 -10.81 0.04 9.83
N ARG A 52 -10.73 1.25 9.28
CA ARG A 52 -11.17 1.49 7.89
C ARG A 52 -10.28 2.45 7.12
N ILE A 53 -9.92 2.06 5.90
CA ILE A 53 -9.27 2.91 4.90
C ILE A 53 -10.10 2.93 3.61
N ALA A 54 -10.54 4.11 3.16
CA ALA A 54 -11.24 4.20 1.88
C ALA A 54 -10.26 4.22 0.69
N LYS A 55 -9.17 4.97 0.77
CA LYS A 55 -8.09 5.00 -0.24
C LYS A 55 -6.74 5.05 0.47
N PHE A 56 -5.96 3.98 0.37
CA PHE A 56 -4.64 3.92 0.99
C PHE A 56 -3.63 4.72 0.14
N LEU A 57 -3.26 4.23 -1.05
CA LEU A 57 -2.29 4.90 -1.92
C LEU A 57 -2.82 5.07 -3.35
N SER A 58 -2.89 6.32 -3.82
CA SER A 58 -3.59 6.65 -5.08
C SER A 58 -2.71 6.92 -6.31
N LYS A 59 -1.46 7.31 -6.08
CA LYS A 59 -0.37 7.48 -7.06
C LYS A 59 0.95 7.41 -6.28
N ALA A 60 1.87 6.54 -6.67
CA ALA A 60 3.21 6.48 -6.11
C ALA A 60 4.23 6.27 -7.25
N GLN A 61 5.34 6.98 -7.17
CA GLN A 61 6.51 6.80 -8.01
C GLN A 61 7.75 6.74 -7.12
N CYS A 62 8.59 5.73 -7.31
CA CYS A 62 9.91 5.66 -6.68
C CYS A 62 10.93 5.18 -7.71
N GLY A 63 12.17 5.65 -7.64
CA GLY A 63 13.20 5.20 -8.58
C GLY A 63 13.58 3.74 -8.38
N GLU A 64 13.64 3.24 -7.14
CA GLU A 64 13.99 1.84 -6.90
C GLU A 64 12.81 1.04 -6.34
N LYS A 65 12.40 1.31 -5.10
CA LYS A 65 11.60 0.36 -4.31
C LYS A 65 10.41 0.98 -3.59
N LEU A 66 9.26 0.31 -3.69
CA LEU A 66 8.05 0.64 -2.94
C LEU A 66 7.70 -0.51 -2.00
N TYR A 67 7.70 -0.23 -0.70
CA TYR A 67 7.38 -1.17 0.36
C TYR A 67 6.12 -0.74 1.10
N LEU A 68 5.12 -1.62 1.13
CA LEU A 68 3.86 -1.41 1.85
C LEU A 68 3.64 -2.58 2.81
N GLU A 69 3.64 -2.31 4.12
CA GLU A 69 3.36 -3.30 5.16
C GLU A 69 2.04 -2.96 5.87
N MET A 70 1.15 -3.94 5.96
CA MET A 70 -0.13 -3.82 6.66
C MET A 70 -0.29 -4.99 7.65
N ARG A 71 -0.39 -4.69 8.95
CA ARG A 71 -0.51 -5.74 9.98
C ARG A 71 -1.94 -6.17 10.24
N ILE A 72 -2.77 -5.31 10.84
CA ILE A 72 -4.15 -5.62 11.25
C ILE A 72 -5.08 -4.58 10.66
N ILE A 73 -5.84 -4.95 9.64
CA ILE A 73 -6.76 -4.02 8.96
C ILE A 73 -8.15 -4.64 8.80
N TRP A 74 -9.18 -3.96 9.29
CA TRP A 74 -10.54 -4.47 9.15
C TRP A 74 -11.09 -4.30 7.73
N ARG A 75 -10.91 -3.12 7.13
CA ARG A 75 -11.42 -2.87 5.77
C ARG A 75 -10.60 -1.87 4.97
N ILE A 76 -10.30 -2.23 3.73
CA ILE A 76 -9.72 -1.36 2.71
C ILE A 76 -10.63 -1.33 1.48
N ALA A 77 -11.10 -0.16 1.06
CA ALA A 77 -11.87 -0.06 -0.18
C ALA A 77 -10.98 -0.03 -1.43
N LYS A 78 -9.89 0.74 -1.39
CA LYS A 78 -8.88 0.80 -2.47
C LYS A 78 -7.50 0.84 -1.84
N PHE A 79 -6.74 -0.23 -1.99
CA PHE A 79 -5.40 -0.32 -1.40
C PHE A 79 -4.40 0.47 -2.26
N LEU A 80 -4.03 -0.03 -3.43
CA LEU A 80 -3.03 0.62 -4.28
C LEU A 80 -3.56 0.88 -5.69
N ARG A 81 -3.33 2.11 -6.16
CA ARG A 81 -3.75 2.56 -7.48
C ARG A 81 -2.61 3.36 -8.13
N LYS A 82 -2.21 3.03 -9.36
CA LYS A 82 -1.15 3.75 -10.10
C LYS A 82 0.17 3.82 -9.30
N ALA A 83 0.78 2.67 -9.08
CA ALA A 83 2.12 2.58 -8.50
C ALA A 83 3.13 2.30 -9.61
N GLN A 84 4.27 2.99 -9.57
CA GLN A 84 5.40 2.78 -10.46
C GLN A 84 6.68 2.76 -9.62
N CYS A 85 7.49 1.73 -9.77
CA CYS A 85 8.82 1.65 -9.18
C CYS A 85 9.82 1.16 -10.23
N GLY A 86 11.04 1.67 -10.22
CA GLY A 86 12.04 1.27 -11.22
C GLY A 86 12.51 -0.17 -11.04
N GLU A 87 12.56 -0.69 -9.82
CA GLU A 87 12.96 -2.08 -9.58
C GLU A 87 11.82 -2.91 -9.00
N LYS A 88 11.44 -2.67 -7.73
CA LYS A 88 10.69 -3.65 -6.94
C LYS A 88 9.51 -3.08 -6.18
N LEU A 89 8.38 -3.78 -6.26
CA LEU A 89 7.18 -3.50 -5.48
C LEU A 89 6.98 -4.62 -4.46
N TYR A 90 7.00 -4.28 -3.19
CA TYR A 90 6.83 -5.20 -2.07
C TYR A 90 5.58 -4.87 -1.28
N LEU A 91 4.70 -5.87 -1.15
CA LEU A 91 3.43 -5.77 -0.46
C LEU A 91 3.31 -6.90 0.57
N GLU A 92 3.40 -6.56 1.85
CA GLU A 92 3.21 -7.51 2.94
C GLU A 92 1.88 -7.20 3.65
N MET A 93 1.03 -8.21 3.77
CA MET A 93 -0.25 -8.11 4.49
C MET A 93 -0.44 -9.30 5.42
N ARG A 94 -0.56 -9.03 6.72
CA ARG A 94 -0.68 -10.10 7.72
C ARG A 94 -2.13 -10.49 8.01
N ILE A 95 -2.94 -9.59 8.55
CA ILE A 95 -4.31 -9.87 8.99
C ILE A 95 -5.25 -8.82 8.39
N ILE A 96 -5.99 -9.19 7.34
CA ILE A 96 -6.91 -8.29 6.65
C ILE A 96 -8.29 -8.92 6.51
N TRP A 97 -9.33 -8.26 7.04
CA TRP A 97 -10.71 -8.75 6.91
C TRP A 97 -11.30 -8.53 5.52
N ARG A 98 -11.09 -7.37 4.92
CA ARG A 98 -11.69 -7.10 3.60
C ARG A 98 -10.90 -6.11 2.78
N ILE A 99 -10.66 -6.47 1.53
CA ILE A 99 -10.18 -5.56 0.50
C ILE A 99 -11.16 -5.57 -0.67
N ALA A 100 -11.69 -4.40 -1.05
CA ALA A 100 -12.57 -4.33 -2.22
C ALA A 100 -11.77 -4.27 -3.54
N LYS A 101 -10.72 -3.45 -3.59
CA LYS A 101 -9.80 -3.36 -4.75
C LYS A 101 -8.37 -3.29 -4.23
N PHE A 102 -7.61 -4.35 -4.45
CA PHE A 102 -6.28 -4.49 -3.91
C PHE A 102 -5.26 -3.74 -4.78
N LEU A 103 -4.98 -4.21 -5.99
CA LEU A 103 -4.04 -3.57 -6.91
C LEU A 103 -4.69 -3.15 -8.23
N ARG A 104 -4.38 -1.94 -8.69
CA ARG A 104 -4.81 -1.46 -10.00
C ARG A 104 -3.79 -0.55 -10.67
N LYS A 105 -3.34 -0.90 -11.89
CA LYS A 105 -2.31 -0.16 -12.64
C LYS A 105 -1.00 -0.06 -11.85
N ALA A 106 -0.45 -1.20 -11.43
CA ALA A 106 0.85 -1.25 -10.75
C ALA A 106 1.91 -1.68 -11.78
N GLN A 107 3.02 -0.97 -11.83
CA GLN A 107 4.13 -1.25 -12.72
C GLN A 107 5.43 -1.29 -11.92
N CYS A 108 6.27 -2.28 -12.21
CA CYS A 108 7.62 -2.35 -11.68
C CYS A 108 8.60 -2.77 -12.78
N GLY A 109 9.86 -2.33 -12.72
CA GLY A 109 10.85 -2.73 -13.73
C GLY A 109 11.22 -4.21 -13.62
N GLU A 110 11.40 -4.72 -12.41
CA GLU A 110 11.84 -6.11 -12.21
C GLU A 110 10.76 -6.97 -11.56
N LYS A 111 10.46 -6.75 -10.28
CA LYS A 111 9.76 -7.75 -9.45
C LYS A 111 8.65 -7.18 -8.60
N LEU A 112 7.49 -7.83 -8.65
CA LEU A 112 6.42 -7.64 -7.67
C LEU A 112 6.41 -8.82 -6.71
N TYR A 113 6.57 -8.51 -5.44
CA TYR A 113 6.44 -9.42 -4.32
C TYR A 113 5.19 -9.11 -3.55
N LEU A 114 4.42 -10.15 -3.31
CA LEU A 114 3.20 -10.09 -2.53
C LEU A 114 3.17 -11.25 -1.55
N GLU A 115 3.22 -10.92 -0.27
CA GLU A 115 3.02 -11.86 0.83
C GLU A 115 1.69 -11.52 1.50
N MET A 116 0.77 -12.48 1.52
CA MET A 116 -0.50 -12.38 2.21
C MET A 116 -0.69 -13.57 3.12
N ARG A 117 -0.86 -13.31 4.42
CA ARG A 117 -1.15 -14.38 5.39
C ARG A 117 -2.66 -14.59 5.53
N ILE A 118 -3.26 -14.00 6.56
CA ILE A 118 -4.67 -14.16 6.88
C ILE A 118 -5.49 -13.08 6.17
N ILE A 119 -6.07 -13.42 5.02
CA ILE A 119 -6.99 -12.55 4.29
C ILE A 119 -8.37 -13.19 4.13
N TRP A 120 -9.37 -12.63 4.81
CA TRP A 120 -10.73 -13.16 4.75
C TRP A 120 -11.42 -12.94 3.40
N ARG A 121 -11.28 -11.75 2.79
CA ARG A 121 -11.90 -11.48 1.49
C ARG A 121 -11.19 -10.42 0.67
N ILE A 122 -10.94 -10.73 -0.60
CA ILE A 122 -10.58 -9.76 -1.63
C ILE A 122 -11.58 -9.83 -2.78
N ALA A 123 -12.30 -8.75 -3.07
CA ALA A 123 -13.29 -8.74 -4.15
C ALA A 123 -12.65 -8.56 -5.53
N LYS A 124 -11.59 -7.75 -5.64
CA LYS A 124 -10.79 -7.60 -6.85
C LYS A 124 -9.32 -7.50 -6.48
N PHE A 125 -8.58 -8.56 -6.82
CA PHE A 125 -7.19 -8.71 -6.43
C PHE A 125 -6.25 -7.89 -7.30
N LEU A 126 -6.18 -8.20 -8.59
CA LEU A 126 -5.28 -7.55 -9.54
C LEU A 126 -6.04 -7.00 -10.75
N SER A 127 -5.53 -5.91 -11.31
CA SER A 127 -6.02 -5.35 -12.58
C SER A 127 -4.98 -4.47 -13.24
N LYS A 128 -4.50 -4.90 -14.40
CA LYS A 128 -3.44 -4.21 -15.17
C LYS A 128 -2.18 -4.00 -14.32
N ALA A 129 -1.63 -5.10 -13.79
CA ALA A 129 -0.31 -5.09 -13.17
C ALA A 129 0.71 -5.65 -14.15
N GLN A 130 1.87 -5.03 -14.27
CA GLN A 130 2.94 -5.42 -15.19
C GLN A 130 4.28 -5.28 -14.48
N CYS A 131 5.10 -6.31 -14.54
CA CYS A 131 6.47 -6.30 -14.04
C CYS A 131 7.36 -7.02 -15.03
N GLY A 132 8.60 -6.56 -15.19
CA GLY A 132 9.47 -7.03 -16.26
C GLY A 132 9.89 -8.49 -16.11
N GLU A 133 10.27 -8.92 -14.90
CA GLU A 133 10.87 -10.23 -14.71
C GLU A 133 9.99 -11.21 -13.94
N LYS A 134 9.47 -10.84 -12.76
CA LYS A 134 8.81 -11.80 -11.86
C LYS A 134 7.60 -11.22 -11.13
N LEU A 135 6.56 -12.05 -11.05
CA LEU A 135 5.38 -11.86 -10.22
C LEU A 135 5.38 -12.99 -9.18
N ASN A 136 5.78 -12.72 -7.94
CA ASN A 136 5.65 -13.67 -6.84
C ASN A 136 4.44 -13.33 -5.96
N LEU A 137 3.49 -14.26 -5.88
CA LEU A 137 2.24 -14.12 -5.16
C LEU A 137 2.12 -15.26 -4.13
N GLU A 138 2.63 -15.05 -2.93
CA GLU A 138 2.56 -16.02 -1.85
C GLU A 138 1.30 -15.78 -1.00
N LYS A 139 0.53 -16.86 -0.83
CA LYS A 139 -0.52 -16.96 0.18
C LYS A 139 -0.04 -17.97 1.23
N SER A 140 0.04 -17.55 2.49
CA SER A 140 0.44 -18.40 3.62
C SER A 140 -0.65 -18.52 4.66
#